data_AF-A0A831PH62-F1
#
_entry.id   AF-A0A831PH62-F1
#
_cell.length_a   1.000
_cell.length_b   1.000
_cell.length_c   1.000
_cell.angle_alpha   90.00
_cell.angle_beta   90.00
_cell.angle_gamma   90.00
#
_symmetry.space_group_name_H-M   'P 1'
#
loop_
_entity.id
_entity.type
_entity.pdbx_description
1 polymer ?
#
loop_
_entity_poly.entity_id
_entity_poly.type
_entity_poly.pdbx_seq_one_letter_code
_entity_poly.pdbx_strand_id
1 'polypeptide(L)' 'MGLVEGAHFTVKMPEGGKAGYVSVLKEGLSYAAWLSVHGSGEQQKPAAEFVEYILQRAKEKGDDVYEKAKKS' A
#
# COMPACT_ATOMS: atom_id res chain seq x y z
N MET A 1 1.07 9.76 -9.52
CA MET A 1 2.15 8.92 -8.94
C MET A 1 2.93 8.10 -9.96
N GLY A 2 2.36 7.70 -11.11
CA GLY A 2 3.14 6.97 -12.13
C GLY A 2 3.45 5.51 -11.77
N LEU A 3 2.68 4.91 -10.85
CA LEU A 3 2.74 3.46 -10.61
C LEU A 3 2.08 2.72 -11.77
N VAL A 4 2.68 1.59 -12.12
CA VAL A 4 2.33 0.76 -13.29
C VAL A 4 1.99 -0.65 -12.81
N GLU A 5 0.86 -1.18 -13.25
CA GLU A 5 0.44 -2.56 -12.98
C GLU A 5 1.44 -3.56 -13.56
N GLY A 6 1.69 -4.66 -12.84
CA GLY A 6 2.72 -5.66 -13.15
C GLY A 6 4.12 -5.28 -12.67
N ALA A 7 4.47 -3.99 -12.64
CA ALA A 7 5.78 -3.52 -12.17
C ALA A 7 5.76 -3.08 -10.70
N HIS A 8 4.71 -2.37 -10.29
CA HIS A 8 4.61 -1.78 -8.95
C HIS A 8 3.50 -2.43 -8.12
N PHE A 9 2.45 -2.92 -8.76
CA PHE A 9 1.35 -3.61 -8.08
C PHE A 9 0.68 -4.62 -9.02
N THR A 10 -0.10 -5.54 -8.49
CA THR A 10 -0.97 -6.44 -9.26
C THR A 10 -2.40 -6.34 -8.76
N VAL A 11 -3.37 -6.49 -9.66
CA VAL A 11 -4.79 -6.52 -9.31
C VAL A 11 -5.32 -7.94 -9.54
N LYS A 12 -6.11 -8.43 -8.60
CA LYS A 12 -6.88 -9.67 -8.75
C LYS A 12 -8.36 -9.35 -8.58
N MET A 13 -9.10 -9.38 -9.69
CA MET A 13 -10.55 -9.28 -9.71
C MET A 13 -11.16 -10.68 -9.79
N PRO A 14 -11.79 -11.18 -8.72
CA PRO A 14 -12.51 -12.45 -8.77
C PRO A 14 -13.80 -12.33 -9.60
N GLU A 15 -14.17 -13.42 -10.26
CA GLU A 15 -15.44 -13.51 -10.99
C GLU A 15 -16.65 -13.45 -10.04
N GLY A 16 -17.76 -12.92 -10.54
CA GLY A 16 -19.04 -12.88 -9.82
C GLY A 16 -19.18 -11.74 -8.81
N GLY A 17 -18.50 -10.60 -9.01
CA GLY A 17 -18.71 -9.38 -8.22
C GLY A 17 -18.16 -9.42 -6.79
N LYS A 18 -17.30 -10.40 -6.48
CA LYS A 18 -16.60 -10.47 -5.20
C LYS A 18 -15.56 -9.35 -5.11
N ALA A 19 -15.20 -8.96 -3.88
CA ALA A 19 -14.20 -7.92 -3.66
C ALA A 19 -12.86 -8.29 -4.30
N GLY A 20 -12.31 -7.37 -5.09
CA GLY A 20 -10.98 -7.48 -5.66
C GLY A 20 -9.88 -7.19 -4.65
N TYR A 21 -8.66 -7.59 -5.01
CA TYR A 21 -7.47 -7.36 -4.22
C TYR A 21 -6.42 -6.62 -5.04
N VAL A 22 -5.74 -5.68 -4.40
CA VAL A 22 -4.54 -5.04 -4.93
C VAL A 22 -3.36 -5.51 -4.10
N SER A 23 -2.37 -6.10 -4.74
CA SER A 23 -1.10 -6.48 -4.12
C SER A 23 -0.05 -5.47 -4.52
N VAL A 24 0.49 -4.73 -3.55
CA VAL A 24 1.60 -3.81 -3.78
C VAL A 24 2.89 -4.62 -3.78
N LEU A 25 3.66 -4.55 -4.86
CA LEU A 25 4.95 -5.21 -4.95
C LEU A 25 5.99 -4.42 -4.16
N LYS A 26 7.07 -5.09 -3.73
CA LYS A 26 8.13 -4.46 -2.95
C LYS A 26 8.75 -3.27 -3.70
N GLU A 27 8.98 -3.45 -5.00
CA GLU A 27 9.49 -2.43 -5.92
C GLU A 27 8.53 -1.24 -5.99
N GLY A 28 7.22 -1.50 -6.05
CA GLY A 28 6.17 -0.49 -6.04
C GLY A 28 6.14 0.37 -4.78
N LEU A 29 6.21 -0.28 -3.61
CA LEU A 29 6.24 0.43 -2.34
C LEU A 29 7.52 1.25 -2.19
N SER A 30 8.66 0.69 -2.60
CA SER A 30 9.95 1.39 -2.56
C SER A 30 9.95 2.63 -3.46
N TYR A 31 9.40 2.52 -4.67
CA TYR A 31 9.29 3.64 -5.59
C TYR A 31 8.31 4.71 -5.08
N ALA A 32 7.17 4.32 -4.50
CA ALA A 32 6.24 5.26 -3.88
C ALA A 32 6.87 6.01 -2.68
N ALA A 33 7.65 5.32 -1.85
CA ALA A 33 8.40 5.94 -0.75
C ALA A 33 9.49 6.89 -1.24
N TRP A 34 10.16 6.56 -2.35
CA TRP A 34 11.10 7.48 -2.96
C TRP A 34 10.39 8.73 -3.51
N LEU A 35 9.26 8.55 -4.19
CA LEU A 35 8.45 9.65 -4.72
C LEU A 35 7.84 10.55 -3.64
N SER A 36 7.53 10.03 -2.45
CA SER A 36 6.99 10.87 -1.37
C SER A 36 8.00 11.92 -0.87
N VAL A 37 9.29 11.61 -0.94
CA VAL A 37 10.37 12.50 -0.50
C VAL A 37 10.95 13.30 -1.67
N HIS A 38 11.16 12.66 -2.81
CA HIS A 38 11.91 13.19 -3.95
C HIS A 38 11.05 13.49 -5.18
N GLY A 39 9.77 13.11 -5.17
CA GLY A 39 8.85 13.42 -6.24
C GLY A 39 8.68 14.93 -6.40
N SER A 40 8.28 15.36 -7.59
CA SER A 40 8.03 16.77 -7.90
C SER A 40 6.62 16.96 -8.44
N GLY A 41 6.07 18.16 -8.22
CA GLY A 41 4.73 18.53 -8.69
C GLY A 41 3.65 17.59 -8.17
N GLU A 42 2.79 17.13 -9.08
CA GLU A 42 1.58 16.37 -8.74
C GLU A 42 1.84 14.91 -8.32
N GLN A 43 3.09 14.45 -8.33
CA GLN A 43 3.42 13.06 -7.98
C GLN A 43 3.76 12.88 -6.49
N GLN A 44 4.34 13.90 -5.85
CA GLN A 44 4.88 13.78 -4.49
C GLN A 44 3.78 13.63 -3.44
N LYS A 45 2.81 14.55 -3.44
CA LYS A 45 1.75 14.57 -2.42
C LYS A 45 0.94 13.26 -2.41
N PRO A 46 0.47 12.74 -3.55
CA PRO A 46 -0.27 11.50 -3.54
C PRO A 46 0.61 10.30 -3.11
N ALA A 47 1.90 10.30 -3.44
CA ALA A 47 2.82 9.24 -3.02
C ALA A 47 3.05 9.25 -1.50
N ALA A 48 3.16 10.44 -0.91
CA ALA A 48 3.23 10.60 0.55
C ALA A 48 1.95 10.09 1.24
N GLU A 49 0.78 10.51 0.77
CA GLU A 49 -0.52 10.08 1.31
C GLU A 49 -0.71 8.55 1.18
N PHE A 50 -0.27 7.95 0.07
CA PHE A 50 -0.34 6.51 -0.13
C PHE A 50 0.54 5.75 0.87
N VAL A 51 1.79 6.17 1.05
CA VAL A 51 2.73 5.53 1.99
C VAL A 51 2.24 5.68 3.43
N GLU A 52 1.78 6.87 3.81
CA GLU A 52 1.20 7.13 5.12
C GLU A 52 0.01 6.21 5.40
N TYR A 53 -0.90 6.08 4.44
CA TYR A 53 -2.06 5.18 4.56
C TYR A 53 -1.65 3.71 4.76
N ILE A 54 -0.67 3.22 4.01
CA ILE A 54 -0.18 1.84 4.17
C ILE A 54 0.44 1.62 5.55
N LEU A 55 1.23 2.58 6.05
CA LEU A 55 1.83 2.51 7.39
C LEU A 55 0.76 2.53 8.49
N GLN A 56 -0.27 3.37 8.36
CA GLN A 56 -1.39 3.39 9.29
C GLN A 56 -2.08 2.02 9.34
N ARG A 57 -2.40 1.44 8.18
CA ARG A 57 -3.03 0.12 8.08
C ARG A 57 -2.16 -1.00 8.66
N ALA A 58 -0.85 -0.93 8.44
CA ALA A 58 0.09 -1.90 8.99
C ALA A 58 0.14 -1.82 10.52
N LYS A 59 0.12 -0.60 11.07
CA LYS A 59 0.05 -0.38 12.52
C LYS A 59 -1.25 -0.93 13.12
N GLU A 60 -2.40 -0.54 12.56
CA GLU A 60 -3.71 -1.01 13.03
C GLU A 60 -3.82 -2.55 13.03
N LYS A 61 -3.36 -3.20 11.97
CA LYS A 61 -3.35 -4.67 11.90
C LYS A 61 -2.33 -5.31 12.83
N GLY A 62 -1.14 -4.71 12.99
CA GLY A 62 -0.12 -5.19 13.90
C GLY A 62 -0.59 -5.14 15.36
N ASP A 63 -1.24 -4.03 15.74
CA ASP A 63 -1.81 -3.84 17.07
C ASP A 63 -2.95 -4.85 17.33
N ASP A 64 -3.83 -5.11 16.36
CA ASP A 64 -4.88 -6.14 16.48
C ASP A 64 -4.30 -7.56 16.65
N VAL A 65 -3.23 -7.89 15.94
CA VAL A 65 -2.53 -9.18 16.09
C VAL A 65 -1.85 -9.28 17.46
N TYR A 66 -1.19 -8.21 17.92
CA TYR A 66 -0.54 -8.15 19.22
C TYR A 66 -1.56 -8.32 20.36
N GLU A 67 -2.70 -7.63 20.31
CA GLU A 67 -3.78 -7.75 21.29
C GLU A 67 -4.40 -9.15 21.32
N LYS A 68 -4.57 -9.81 20.17
CA LYS A 68 -5.02 -11.20 20.10
C LYS A 68 -4.02 -12.16 20.74
N ALA A 69 -2.73 -12.00 20.45
CA ALA A 69 -1.67 -12.84 21.01
C ALA A 69 -1.52 -12.66 22.54
N LYS A 70 -1.75 -11.45 23.05
CA LYS A 70 -1.66 -11.15 24.48
C LYS A 70 -2.81 -11.71 25.32
N LYS A 71 -3.96 -11.99 24.70
CA LYS A 71 -5.13 -12.61 25.34
C LYS A 71 -5.15 -14.14 25.22
N SER A 72 -4.10 -14.73 24.66
CA SER A 72 -3.95 -16.18 24.46
C SER A 72 -3.25 -16.85 25.63
#